data_AF-A0A9E3IXD8-F1
#
_entry.id   AF-A0A9E3IXD8-F1
#
_cell.length_a   1.000
_cell.length_b   1.000
_cell.length_c   1.000
_cell.angle_alpha   90.00
_cell.angle_beta   90.00
_cell.angle_gamma   90.00
#
_symmetry.space_group_name_H-M   'P 1'
#
loop_
_entity.id
_entity.type
_entity.pdbx_description
1 polymer ?
#
loop_
_entity_poly.entity_id
_entity_poly.type
_entity_poly.pdbx_seq_one_letter_code
_entity_poly.pdbx_strand_id
1 'polypeptide(L)'
;MAIRNRWTLGLALGAAAFVPFALAAAAPKEGGRAAIVQKLTDCRKITEDAARLACYDQAAAAFDQAEAKGDVVVVDREQAKAVRRQAFGFTLPSISIFEKGESKEEVENATGVVASARQDGAGHWILKLEDGAVWAQVDANELFKTPKPGMPVKIRKAALGSYLMSVDNQGSFRAHRVE
;
A
#
# COMPACT_ATOMS: atom_id res chain seq x y z
N MET A 1 -82.27 -17.96 1.64
CA MET A 1 -82.30 -19.26 2.32
C MET A 1 -82.08 -20.35 1.28
N ALA A 2 -80.88 -20.94 1.20
CA ALA A 2 -80.58 -22.23 0.56
C ALA A 2 -79.07 -22.49 0.77
N ILE A 3 -78.70 -23.28 1.77
CA ILE A 3 -78.40 -24.73 1.70
C ILE A 3 -76.95 -24.99 1.24
N ARG A 4 -76.23 -25.64 2.13
CA ARG A 4 -74.81 -26.01 2.07
C ARG A 4 -74.75 -27.50 1.71
N ASN A 5 -73.96 -27.90 0.71
CA ASN A 5 -73.25 -29.19 0.79
C ASN A 5 -72.06 -29.30 -0.21
N ARG A 6 -70.88 -29.46 0.41
CA ARG A 6 -69.72 -30.34 0.14
C ARG A 6 -69.74 -31.20 -1.14
N TRP A 7 -68.66 -31.51 -1.88
CA TRP A 7 -67.19 -31.46 -1.82
C TRP A 7 -66.69 -31.84 -3.24
N THR A 8 -65.49 -31.41 -3.67
CA THR A 8 -64.41 -32.28 -4.21
C THR A 8 -63.16 -31.47 -4.58
N LEU A 9 -62.02 -32.12 -4.31
CA LEU A 9 -60.64 -31.69 -4.40
C LEU A 9 -60.20 -31.19 -5.78
N GLY A 10 -59.27 -30.22 -5.79
CA GLY A 10 -58.37 -29.95 -6.89
C GLY A 10 -57.01 -29.49 -6.35
N LEU A 11 -56.02 -30.39 -6.41
CA LEU A 11 -54.61 -30.15 -6.13
C LEU A 11 -54.10 -28.99 -7.02
N ALA A 12 -53.52 -27.95 -6.43
CA ALA A 12 -52.70 -26.99 -7.16
C ALA A 12 -51.28 -27.03 -6.57
N LEU A 13 -50.33 -27.56 -7.35
CA LEU A 13 -48.90 -27.45 -7.09
C LEU A 13 -48.50 -25.97 -7.04
N GLY A 14 -48.17 -25.47 -5.85
CA GLY A 14 -47.55 -24.16 -5.68
C GLY A 14 -46.06 -24.25 -6.01
N ALA A 15 -45.66 -23.80 -7.20
CA ALA A 15 -44.26 -23.56 -7.54
C ALA A 15 -43.75 -22.36 -6.72
N ALA A 16 -43.03 -22.62 -5.63
CA ALA A 16 -42.35 -21.58 -4.86
C ALA A 16 -41.17 -21.04 -5.67
N ALA A 17 -41.35 -19.86 -6.27
CA ALA A 17 -40.27 -19.11 -6.91
C ALA A 17 -39.33 -18.57 -5.82
N PHE A 18 -38.23 -19.28 -5.58
CA PHE A 18 -37.10 -18.76 -4.82
C PHE A 18 -36.38 -17.70 -5.67
N VAL A 19 -36.59 -16.43 -5.34
CA VAL A 19 -35.78 -15.32 -5.88
C VAL A 19 -34.49 -15.30 -5.07
N PRO A 20 -33.31 -15.58 -5.66
CA PRO A 20 -32.06 -15.44 -4.94
C PRO A 20 -31.82 -13.95 -4.71
N PHE A 21 -31.85 -13.54 -3.44
CA PHE A 21 -31.38 -12.22 -3.02
C PHE A 21 -29.86 -12.21 -3.20
N ALA A 22 -29.41 -11.76 -4.37
CA ALA A 22 -28.00 -11.50 -4.60
C ALA A 22 -27.59 -10.35 -3.67
N LEU A 23 -26.93 -10.66 -2.55
CA LEU A 23 -26.15 -9.68 -1.82
C LEU A 23 -25.03 -9.20 -2.76
N ALA A 24 -25.26 -8.06 -3.41
CA ALA A 24 -24.19 -7.29 -3.99
C ALA A 24 -23.29 -6.82 -2.84
N ALA A 25 -22.22 -7.58 -2.58
CA ALA A 25 -21.12 -7.12 -1.76
C ALA A 25 -20.57 -5.85 -2.43
N ALA A 26 -20.86 -4.69 -1.87
CA ALA A 26 -20.24 -3.44 -2.28
C ALA A 26 -18.73 -3.60 -2.03
N ALA A 27 -17.97 -3.76 -3.12
CA ALA A 27 -16.53 -3.69 -3.06
C ALA A 27 -16.14 -2.35 -2.40
N PRO A 28 -15.15 -2.32 -1.49
CA PRO A 28 -14.66 -1.07 -0.95
C PRO A 28 -14.19 -0.20 -2.12
N LYS A 29 -14.71 1.03 -2.22
CA LYS A 29 -14.28 2.00 -3.24
C LYS A 29 -12.81 2.31 -3.00
N GLU A 30 -11.93 1.62 -3.72
CA GLU A 30 -10.53 1.99 -3.82
C GLU A 30 -10.42 3.37 -4.49
N GLY A 31 -9.64 4.27 -3.89
CA GLY A 31 -9.06 5.42 -4.59
C GLY A 31 -9.85 6.73 -4.64
N GLY A 32 -10.89 6.91 -3.83
CA GLY A 32 -11.55 8.21 -3.69
C GLY A 32 -10.73 9.20 -2.86
N ARG A 33 -10.63 10.47 -3.30
CA ARG A 33 -10.14 11.56 -2.43
C ARG A 33 -10.96 11.56 -1.14
N ALA A 34 -10.31 11.61 0.02
CA ALA A 34 -11.01 11.60 1.31
C ALA A 34 -12.10 12.68 1.33
N ALA A 35 -13.30 12.33 1.79
CA ALA A 35 -14.47 13.20 1.75
C ALA A 35 -14.23 14.55 2.43
N ILE A 36 -13.38 14.57 3.45
CA ILE A 36 -12.99 15.79 4.16
C ILE A 36 -12.16 16.75 3.31
N VAL A 37 -11.26 16.20 2.48
CA VAL A 37 -10.46 16.98 1.54
C VAL A 37 -11.33 17.45 0.36
N GLN A 38 -12.38 16.69 0.02
CA GLN A 38 -13.35 17.12 -0.98
C GLN A 38 -14.14 18.36 -0.53
N LYS A 39 -14.58 18.42 0.73
CA LYS A 39 -15.28 19.59 1.29
C LYS A 39 -14.45 20.88 1.19
N LEU A 40 -13.15 20.80 1.50
CA LEU A 40 -12.23 21.94 1.32
C LEU A 40 -12.16 22.41 -0.13
N THR A 41 -12.14 21.48 -1.10
CA THR A 41 -12.15 21.86 -2.52
C THR A 41 -13.49 22.38 -3.01
N ASP A 42 -14.60 21.97 -2.40
CA ASP A 42 -15.93 22.45 -2.76
C ASP A 42 -16.16 23.90 -2.34
N CYS A 43 -15.53 24.37 -1.25
CA CYS A 43 -15.56 25.79 -0.86
C CYS A 43 -15.02 26.71 -1.97
N ARG A 44 -14.13 26.23 -2.85
CA ARG A 44 -13.64 27.01 -4.01
C ARG A 44 -14.73 27.38 -5.02
N LYS A 45 -15.86 26.65 -5.02
CA LYS A 45 -16.97 26.88 -5.95
C LYS A 45 -17.88 28.03 -5.48
N ILE A 46 -17.68 28.55 -4.27
CA ILE A 46 -18.45 29.66 -3.71
C ILE A 46 -17.85 30.98 -4.19
N THR A 47 -18.67 31.81 -4.85
CA THR A 47 -18.25 33.10 -5.42
C THR A 47 -18.22 34.21 -4.38
N GLU A 48 -19.18 34.23 -3.45
CA GLU A 48 -19.28 35.26 -2.41
C GLU A 48 -18.22 35.02 -1.33
N ASP A 49 -17.46 36.08 -1.00
CA ASP A 49 -16.24 35.96 -0.20
C ASP A 49 -16.52 35.59 1.26
N ALA A 50 -17.54 36.17 1.89
CA ALA A 50 -17.87 35.88 3.29
C ALA A 50 -18.38 34.45 3.47
N ALA A 51 -19.23 33.97 2.57
CA ALA A 51 -19.73 32.60 2.53
C ALA A 51 -18.61 31.60 2.21
N ARG A 52 -17.66 31.97 1.33
CA ARG A 52 -16.49 31.14 1.05
C ARG A 52 -15.59 31.03 2.26
N LEU A 53 -15.34 32.13 2.98
CA LEU A 53 -14.54 32.13 4.20
C LEU A 53 -15.18 31.25 5.28
N ALA A 54 -16.48 31.44 5.55
CA ALA A 54 -17.21 30.61 6.52
C ALA A 54 -17.17 29.11 6.16
N CYS A 55 -17.24 28.77 4.88
CA CYS A 55 -17.09 27.40 4.40
C CYS A 55 -15.70 26.82 4.73
N TYR A 56 -14.63 27.59 4.47
CA TYR A 56 -13.27 27.17 4.79
C TYR A 56 -13.06 26.98 6.28
N ASP A 57 -13.52 27.91 7.12
CA ASP A 57 -13.37 27.83 8.57
C ASP A 57 -14.06 26.58 9.14
N GLN A 58 -15.28 26.28 8.66
CA GLN A 58 -16.00 25.08 9.07
C GLN A 58 -15.30 23.80 8.58
N ALA A 59 -14.81 23.78 7.35
CA ALA A 59 -14.13 22.63 6.79
C ALA A 59 -12.76 22.38 7.45
N ALA A 60 -12.02 23.43 7.79
CA ALA A 60 -10.76 23.37 8.53
C ALA A 60 -10.98 22.84 9.95
N ALA A 61 -11.96 23.38 10.69
CA ALA A 61 -12.29 22.88 12.03
C ALA A 61 -12.69 21.39 12.02
N ALA A 62 -13.43 20.95 11.00
CA ALA A 62 -13.76 19.54 10.84
C ALA A 62 -12.53 18.68 10.51
N PHE A 63 -11.59 19.20 9.71
CA PHE A 63 -10.34 18.54 9.37
C PHE A 63 -9.46 18.36 10.61
N ASP A 64 -9.26 19.41 11.39
CA ASP A 64 -8.46 19.38 12.62
C ASP A 64 -9.03 18.37 13.62
N GLN A 65 -10.35 18.30 13.76
CA GLN A 65 -11.02 17.31 14.61
C GLN A 65 -10.82 15.88 14.11
N ALA A 66 -10.84 15.66 12.79
CA ALA A 66 -10.63 14.34 12.20
C ALA A 66 -9.16 13.89 12.34
N GLU A 67 -8.22 14.82 12.21
CA GLU A 67 -6.80 14.56 12.47
C GLU A 67 -6.55 14.23 13.95
N ALA A 68 -7.11 15.03 14.86
CA ALA A 68 -6.99 14.79 16.30
C ALA A 68 -7.60 13.45 16.75
N LYS A 69 -8.62 12.95 16.05
CA LYS A 69 -9.25 11.63 16.30
C LYS A 69 -8.51 10.48 15.62
N GLY A 70 -7.60 10.76 14.70
CA GLY A 70 -6.92 9.75 13.88
C GLY A 70 -7.75 9.22 12.71
N ASP A 71 -8.90 9.84 12.39
CA ASP A 71 -9.72 9.50 11.22
C ASP A 71 -9.03 9.92 9.91
N VAL A 72 -8.10 10.88 10.01
CA VAL A 72 -7.28 11.40 8.92
C VAL A 72 -5.84 11.50 9.39
N VAL A 73 -4.90 11.05 8.57
CA VAL A 73 -3.46 11.23 8.82
C VAL A 73 -2.86 12.01 7.66
N VAL A 74 -2.18 13.11 7.98
CA VAL A 74 -1.39 13.86 7.00
C VAL A 74 0.03 13.33 7.04
N VAL A 75 0.48 12.81 5.91
CA VAL A 75 1.85 12.33 5.76
C VAL A 75 2.53 13.23 4.74
N ASP A 76 3.64 13.85 5.16
CA ASP A 76 4.46 14.61 4.21
C ASP A 76 5.27 13.66 3.32
N ARG A 77 5.83 14.20 2.22
CA ARG A 77 6.54 13.39 1.23
C ARG A 77 7.82 12.77 1.80
N GLU A 78 8.52 13.44 2.70
CA GLU A 78 9.78 12.94 3.26
C GLU A 78 9.53 11.82 4.28
N GLN A 79 8.48 11.92 5.08
CA GLN A 79 7.98 10.83 5.93
C GLN A 79 7.57 9.60 5.09
N ALA A 80 6.82 9.81 4.01
CA ALA A 80 6.44 8.73 3.10
C ALA A 80 7.68 8.04 2.49
N LYS A 81 8.69 8.80 2.05
CA LYS A 81 9.96 8.26 1.54
C LYS A 81 10.75 7.50 2.60
N ALA A 82 10.80 8.00 3.84
CA ALA A 82 11.50 7.31 4.93
C ALA A 82 10.90 5.93 5.21
N VAL A 83 9.56 5.86 5.34
CA VAL A 83 8.84 4.60 5.56
C VAL A 83 9.05 3.65 4.38
N ARG A 84 9.04 4.14 3.14
CA ARG A 84 9.33 3.34 1.94
C ARG A 84 10.72 2.76 1.94
N ARG A 85 11.75 3.56 2.22
CA ARG A 85 13.14 3.09 2.30
C ARG A 85 13.26 1.97 3.32
N GLN A 86 12.67 2.17 4.49
CA GLN A 86 12.62 1.16 5.56
C GLN A 86 11.86 -0.09 5.16
N ALA A 87 10.83 0.01 4.31
CA ALA A 87 10.03 -1.12 3.83
C ALA A 87 10.52 -1.72 2.50
N PHE A 88 11.54 -1.14 1.85
CA PHE A 88 11.98 -1.55 0.53
C PHE A 88 12.54 -2.97 0.57
N GLY A 89 12.10 -3.84 -0.34
CA GLY A 89 12.43 -5.27 -0.28
C GLY A 89 11.33 -6.14 0.33
N PHE A 90 10.34 -5.54 1.00
CA PHE A 90 9.12 -6.22 1.40
C PHE A 90 8.00 -5.98 0.39
N THR A 91 7.24 -7.03 0.08
CA THR A 91 5.98 -6.94 -0.68
C THR A 91 4.83 -6.71 0.29
N LEU A 92 4.43 -5.46 0.52
CA LEU A 92 3.25 -5.12 1.33
C LEU A 92 2.19 -4.42 0.47
N PRO A 93 0.93 -4.90 0.43
CA PRO A 93 -0.15 -4.27 -0.34
C PRO A 93 -0.43 -2.81 0.05
N SER A 94 -0.18 -2.45 1.32
CA SER A 94 -0.47 -1.13 1.90
C SER A 94 0.47 -0.01 1.48
N ILE A 95 1.60 -0.28 0.82
CA ILE A 95 2.59 0.75 0.41
C ILE A 95 2.11 1.54 -0.82
N SER A 96 1.19 0.96 -1.60
CA SER A 96 0.64 1.53 -2.84
C SER A 96 -0.01 2.90 -2.63
N ILE A 97 -0.56 3.19 -1.45
CA ILE A 97 -1.16 4.51 -1.12
C ILE A 97 -0.12 5.65 -1.16
N PHE A 98 1.15 5.33 -0.92
CA PHE A 98 2.23 6.31 -0.92
C PHE A 98 2.85 6.50 -2.33
N GLU A 99 2.49 5.68 -3.33
CA GLU A 99 3.15 5.69 -4.67
C GLU A 99 2.65 6.84 -5.54
N LYS A 100 1.58 7.51 -5.13
CA LYS A 100 0.94 8.56 -5.90
C LYS A 100 1.83 9.81 -5.97
N GLY A 101 2.32 10.11 -7.16
CA GLY A 101 3.12 11.32 -7.45
C GLY A 101 4.64 11.11 -7.42
N GLU A 102 5.13 9.88 -7.28
CA GLU A 102 6.57 9.57 -7.38
C GLU A 102 6.93 9.03 -8.76
N SER A 103 8.20 9.18 -9.14
CA SER A 103 8.69 8.59 -10.38
C SER A 103 8.88 7.08 -10.21
N LYS A 104 8.74 6.31 -11.29
CA LYS A 104 8.99 4.86 -11.28
C LYS A 104 10.41 4.54 -10.77
N GLU A 105 11.37 5.40 -11.06
CA GLU A 105 12.75 5.24 -10.61
C GLU A 105 12.90 5.40 -9.10
N GLU A 106 12.18 6.34 -8.47
CA GLU A 106 12.19 6.50 -7.01
C GLU A 106 11.54 5.31 -6.28
N VAL A 107 10.55 4.66 -6.90
CA VAL A 107 9.83 3.52 -6.32
C VAL A 107 10.61 2.20 -6.48
N GLU A 108 11.37 2.06 -7.56
CA GLU A 108 12.07 0.81 -7.89
C GLU A 108 13.51 0.74 -7.38
N ASN A 109 14.06 1.81 -6.81
CA ASN A 109 15.42 1.87 -6.31
C ASN A 109 15.50 2.22 -4.82
N ALA A 110 16.46 1.65 -4.12
CA ALA A 110 16.86 2.00 -2.77
C ALA A 110 18.38 2.07 -2.65
N THR A 111 18.83 2.84 -1.68
CA THR A 111 20.25 2.98 -1.34
C THR A 111 20.42 2.74 0.15
N GLY A 112 21.55 2.16 0.53
CA GLY A 112 21.90 1.95 1.93
C GLY A 112 23.41 1.90 2.11
N VAL A 113 23.82 1.60 3.33
CA VAL A 113 25.23 1.44 3.71
C VAL A 113 25.36 0.11 4.43
N VAL A 114 26.40 -0.67 4.10
CA VAL A 114 26.68 -1.93 4.78
C VAL A 114 27.04 -1.65 6.23
N ALA A 115 26.32 -2.26 7.17
CA ALA A 115 26.70 -2.32 8.58
C ALA A 115 27.52 -3.57 8.89
N SER A 116 27.18 -4.71 8.29
CA SER A 116 27.97 -5.94 8.37
C SER A 116 27.69 -6.85 7.18
N ALA A 117 28.65 -7.72 6.86
CA ALA A 117 28.49 -8.73 5.83
C ALA A 117 29.10 -10.05 6.29
N ARG A 118 28.43 -11.15 5.98
CA ARG A 118 28.88 -12.52 6.25
C ARG A 118 28.45 -13.44 5.12
N GLN A 119 29.05 -14.62 5.01
CA GLN A 119 28.54 -15.67 4.13
C GLN A 119 27.75 -16.70 4.94
N ASP A 120 26.78 -17.35 4.29
CA ASP A 120 26.15 -18.56 4.81
C ASP A 120 27.02 -19.81 4.52
N GLY A 121 26.53 -21.00 4.90
CA GLY A 121 27.23 -22.25 4.65
C GLY A 121 27.37 -22.65 3.17
N ALA A 122 26.61 -22.01 2.27
CA ALA A 122 26.67 -22.21 0.83
C ALA A 122 27.56 -21.17 0.13
N GLY A 123 28.12 -20.21 0.87
CA GLY A 123 28.96 -19.13 0.33
C GLY A 123 28.18 -17.90 -0.15
N HIS A 124 26.85 -17.86 0.02
CA HIS A 124 26.04 -16.71 -0.36
C HIS A 124 26.19 -15.57 0.65
N TRP A 125 26.26 -14.34 0.17
CA TRP A 125 26.36 -13.17 1.03
C TRP A 125 25.05 -12.86 1.77
N ILE A 126 25.18 -12.56 3.06
CA ILE A 126 24.14 -11.99 3.91
C ILE A 126 24.66 -10.65 4.43
N LEU A 127 24.03 -9.57 3.99
CA LEU A 127 24.40 -8.19 4.30
C LEU A 127 23.35 -7.58 5.22
N LYS A 128 23.79 -7.01 6.33
CA LYS A 128 22.97 -6.13 7.17
C LYS A 128 23.34 -4.69 6.84
N LEU A 129 22.34 -3.85 6.58
CA LEU A 129 22.49 -2.43 6.33
C LEU A 129 22.35 -1.63 7.63
N GLU A 130 22.79 -0.37 7.61
CA GLU A 130 22.71 0.54 8.78
C GLU A 130 21.28 0.84 9.24
N ASP A 131 20.31 0.79 8.33
CA ASP A 131 18.88 0.94 8.65
C ASP A 131 18.26 -0.33 9.27
N GLY A 132 19.06 -1.39 9.43
CA GLY A 132 18.66 -2.67 9.99
C GLY A 132 18.21 -3.71 8.97
N ALA A 133 18.00 -3.34 7.70
CA ALA A 133 17.57 -4.28 6.67
C ALA A 133 18.62 -5.37 6.42
N VAL A 134 18.19 -6.63 6.32
CA VAL A 134 19.06 -7.77 6.01
C VAL A 134 18.71 -8.35 4.65
N TRP A 135 19.72 -8.48 3.81
CA TRP A 135 19.62 -8.95 2.43
C TRP A 135 20.46 -10.19 2.24
N ALA A 136 19.85 -11.23 1.67
CA ALA A 136 20.51 -12.48 1.33
C ALA A 136 20.64 -12.62 -0.18
N GLN A 137 21.85 -12.93 -0.64
CA GLN A 137 22.10 -13.31 -2.03
C GLN A 137 21.37 -14.61 -2.37
N VAL A 138 20.85 -14.69 -3.60
CA VAL A 138 20.06 -15.84 -4.09
C VAL A 138 20.60 -16.43 -5.40
N ASP A 139 21.63 -15.82 -5.99
CA ASP A 139 22.31 -16.35 -7.17
C ASP A 139 23.77 -16.74 -6.85
N ALA A 140 24.47 -17.26 -7.85
CA ALA A 140 25.86 -17.68 -7.75
C ALA A 140 26.86 -16.57 -8.14
N ASN A 141 26.43 -15.31 -8.24
CA ASN A 141 27.31 -14.24 -8.70
C ASN A 141 28.33 -13.86 -7.61
N GLU A 142 29.62 -14.02 -7.89
CA GLU A 142 30.65 -13.65 -6.94
C GLU A 142 30.91 -12.13 -6.95
N LEU A 143 31.25 -11.59 -5.78
CA LEU A 143 31.74 -10.22 -5.65
C LEU A 143 33.27 -10.20 -5.76
N PHE A 144 33.80 -9.24 -6.52
CA PHE A 144 35.25 -9.08 -6.67
C PHE A 144 35.96 -8.73 -5.35
N LYS A 145 35.28 -8.00 -4.45
CA LYS A 145 35.78 -7.66 -3.12
C LYS A 145 34.73 -8.03 -2.08
N THR A 146 35.22 -8.51 -0.94
CA THR A 146 34.40 -8.71 0.26
C THR A 146 33.70 -7.41 0.68
N PRO A 147 32.36 -7.39 0.80
CA PRO A 147 31.65 -6.26 1.39
C PRO A 147 32.14 -5.98 2.81
N LYS A 148 32.33 -4.70 3.13
CA LYS A 148 32.78 -4.24 4.45
C LYS A 148 31.84 -3.16 5.00
N PRO A 149 31.81 -2.98 6.32
CA PRO A 149 31.09 -1.86 6.92
C PRO A 149 31.48 -0.51 6.29
N GLY A 150 30.50 0.36 6.09
CA GLY A 150 30.67 1.69 5.47
C GLY A 150 30.62 1.71 3.94
N MET A 151 30.55 0.56 3.27
CA MET A 151 30.40 0.52 1.80
C MET A 151 28.99 0.92 1.37
N PRO A 152 28.84 1.78 0.34
CA PRO A 152 27.52 2.15 -0.17
C PRO A 152 26.90 0.99 -0.95
N VAL A 153 25.58 0.86 -0.86
CA VAL A 153 24.79 -0.18 -1.54
C VAL A 153 23.72 0.48 -2.40
N LYS A 154 23.55 -0.01 -3.62
CA LYS A 154 22.44 0.34 -4.51
C LYS A 154 21.61 -0.90 -4.78
N ILE A 155 20.32 -0.81 -4.57
CA ILE A 155 19.36 -1.90 -4.72
C ILE A 155 18.30 -1.46 -5.72
N ARG A 156 18.01 -2.30 -6.71
CA ARG A 156 16.95 -2.02 -7.68
C ARG A 156 16.07 -3.24 -7.86
N LYS A 157 14.78 -3.01 -8.10
CA LYS A 157 13.83 -4.07 -8.41
C LYS A 157 14.27 -4.81 -9.68
N ALA A 158 14.22 -6.14 -9.65
CA ALA A 158 14.51 -7.01 -10.78
C ALA A 158 13.27 -7.84 -11.14
N ALA A 159 13.40 -8.69 -12.16
CA ALA A 159 12.34 -9.62 -12.54
C ALA A 159 12.06 -10.66 -11.43
N LEU A 160 10.84 -11.20 -11.43
CA LEU A 160 10.40 -12.32 -10.59
C LEU A 160 10.48 -12.05 -9.08
N GLY A 161 10.26 -10.79 -8.65
CA GLY A 161 10.22 -10.43 -7.22
C GLY A 161 11.60 -10.35 -6.55
N SER A 162 12.68 -10.58 -7.31
CA SER A 162 14.05 -10.41 -6.83
C SER A 162 14.51 -8.95 -6.93
N TYR A 163 15.62 -8.64 -6.26
CA TYR A 163 16.28 -7.34 -6.32
C TYR A 163 17.72 -7.52 -6.79
N LEU A 164 18.25 -6.56 -7.54
CA LEU A 164 19.67 -6.51 -7.88
C LEU A 164 20.37 -5.55 -6.92
N MET A 165 21.35 -6.07 -6.21
CA MET A 165 22.18 -5.32 -5.26
C MET A 165 23.59 -5.14 -5.83
N SER A 166 24.10 -3.92 -5.79
CA SER A 166 25.51 -3.59 -6.05
C SER A 166 26.11 -2.93 -4.82
N VAL A 167 27.31 -3.36 -4.44
CA VAL A 167 28.06 -2.86 -3.28
C VAL A 167 29.29 -2.12 -3.78
N ASP A 168 29.48 -0.87 -3.38
CA ASP A 168 30.64 -0.04 -3.73
C ASP A 168 30.91 0.04 -5.24
N ASN A 169 29.84 0.11 -6.04
CA ASN A 169 29.84 0.06 -7.52
C ASN A 169 30.57 -1.16 -8.13
N GLN A 170 30.67 -2.27 -7.38
CA GLN A 170 31.12 -3.55 -7.88
C GLN A 170 30.02 -4.22 -8.72
N GLY A 171 30.30 -5.44 -9.21
CA GLY A 171 29.32 -6.31 -9.85
C GLY A 171 28.05 -6.46 -9.00
N SER A 172 26.91 -6.62 -9.67
CA SER A 172 25.61 -6.79 -9.01
C SER A 172 25.23 -8.27 -8.89
N PHE A 173 24.63 -8.64 -7.76
CA PHE A 173 24.06 -9.96 -7.53
C PHE A 173 22.57 -9.84 -7.19
N ARG A 174 21.82 -10.93 -7.39
CA ARG A 174 20.41 -11.01 -6.99
C ARG A 174 20.31 -11.28 -5.50
N ALA A 175 19.44 -10.53 -4.85
CA ALA A 175 19.19 -10.63 -3.42
C ALA A 175 17.69 -10.55 -3.11
N HIS A 176 17.30 -11.20 -2.02
CA HIS A 176 16.01 -11.01 -1.36
C HIS A 176 16.24 -10.37 0.01
N ARG A 177 15.27 -9.56 0.44
CA ARG A 177 15.25 -9.09 1.82
C ARG A 177 14.73 -10.21 2.72
N VAL A 178 15.41 -10.43 3.84
CA VAL A 178 15.09 -11.47 4.82
C VAL A 178 14.71 -10.89 6.19
N GLU A 179 15.17 -9.67 6.51
CA GLU A 179 14.79 -8.90 7.72
C GLU A 179 14.72 -7.38 7.43
#